data_AF-A0A7W0P7D3-F1
#
_entry.id   AF-A0A7W0P7D3-F1
#
_cell.length_a   1.000
_cell.length_b   1.000
_cell.length_c   1.000
_cell.angle_alpha   90.00
_cell.angle_beta   90.00
_cell.angle_gamma   90.00
#
_symmetry.space_group_name_H-M   'P 1'
#
loop_
_entity.id
_entity.type
_entity.pdbx_description
1 polymer ?
#
loop_
_entity_poly.entity_id
_entity_poly.type
_entity_poly.pdbx_seq_one_letter_code
_entity_poly.pdbx_strand_id
1 'polypeptide(L)' 'ISIEGDDLPAYDAEVRHDGRVVGRVTSAARADTGIVALAYVRREVADDANLEVGGAPARALA' A
#
# COMPACT_ATOMS: atom_id res chain seq x y z
N ILE A 1 4.98 -1.79 2.55
CA ILE A 1 3.61 -1.41 2.95
C ILE A 1 2.91 -2.66 3.46
N SER A 2 2.23 -2.60 4.61
CA SER A 2 1.23 -3.61 5.01
C SER A 2 -0.15 -3.19 4.48
N ILE A 3 -0.98 -4.17 4.14
CA ILE A 3 -2.34 -3.97 3.62
C ILE A 3 -3.28 -4.88 4.42
N GLU A 4 -4.40 -4.33 4.88
CA GLU A 4 -5.45 -5.09 5.56
C GLU A 4 -6.30 -5.89 4.55
N GLY A 5 -6.77 -7.07 4.95
CA GLY A 5 -7.62 -7.94 4.11
C GLY A 5 -6.89 -9.16 3.52
N ASP A 6 -7.62 -9.91 2.68
CA ASP A 6 -7.21 -11.25 2.22
C ASP A 6 -6.84 -11.32 0.74
N ASP A 7 -7.25 -10.32 -0.05
CA ASP A 7 -7.02 -10.25 -1.49
C ASP A 7 -5.72 -9.53 -1.82
N LEU A 8 -4.86 -10.21 -2.57
CA LEU A 8 -3.62 -9.60 -3.05
C LEU A 8 -3.96 -8.46 -4.03
N PRO A 9 -3.38 -7.26 -3.84
CA PRO A 9 -3.59 -6.19 -4.80
C PRO A 9 -3.02 -6.57 -6.16
N ALA A 10 -3.64 -6.07 -7.22
CA ALA A 10 -3.12 -6.21 -8.57
C ALA A 10 -1.75 -5.53 -8.72
N TYR A 11 -0.95 -6.01 -9.66
CA TYR A 11 0.22 -5.27 -10.13
C TYR A 11 -0.20 -3.86 -10.58
N ASP A 12 0.58 -2.85 -10.21
CA ASP A 12 0.35 -1.43 -10.50
C ASP A 12 -0.90 -0.82 -9.84
N ALA A 13 -1.48 -1.52 -8.85
CA ALA A 13 -2.56 -0.98 -8.02
C ALA A 13 -2.15 0.36 -7.38
N GLU A 14 -3.08 1.30 -7.39
CA GLU A 14 -2.85 2.65 -6.85
C GLU A 14 -2.66 2.61 -5.35
N VAL A 15 -1.64 3.33 -4.89
CA VAL A 15 -1.50 3.72 -3.49
C VAL A 15 -2.10 5.12 -3.35
N ARG A 16 -3.07 5.26 -2.46
CA ARG A 16 -3.79 6.52 -2.24
C ARG A 16 -3.56 7.03 -0.82
N HIS A 17 -3.56 8.35 -0.67
CA HIS A 17 -3.56 9.05 0.61
C HIS A 17 -4.56 10.21 0.52
N ASP A 18 -5.50 10.29 1.45
CA ASP A 18 -6.61 11.26 1.43
C ASP A 18 -7.31 11.36 0.07
N GLY A 19 -7.56 10.19 -0.54
CA GLY A 19 -8.22 10.09 -1.84
C GLY A 19 -7.35 10.50 -3.04
N ARG A 20 -6.09 10.91 -2.85
CA ARG A 20 -5.15 11.24 -3.94
C ARG A 20 -4.20 10.09 -4.23
N VAL A 21 -3.93 9.83 -5.50
CA VAL A 21 -2.91 8.85 -5.91
C VAL A 21 -1.51 9.37 -5.61
N VAL A 22 -0.78 8.62 -4.78
CA VAL A 22 0.56 8.98 -4.31
C VAL A 22 1.64 7.97 -4.71
N GLY A 23 1.26 6.82 -5.26
CA GLY A 23 2.20 5.77 -5.63
C GLY A 23 1.53 4.60 -6.34
N ARG A 24 2.31 3.56 -6.64
CA ARG A 24 1.79 2.30 -7.18
C ARG A 24 2.55 1.10 -6.64
N VAL A 25 1.81 0.01 -6.44
CA VAL A 25 2.34 -1.30 -6.03
C VAL A 25 3.15 -1.93 -7.16
N THR A 26 4.35 -2.38 -6.85
CA THR A 26 5.23 -3.09 -7.80
C THR A 26 5.25 -4.59 -7.54
N SER A 27 5.04 -5.01 -6.30
CA SER A 27 4.93 -6.42 -5.92
C SER A 27 4.14 -6.57 -4.62
N ALA A 28 3.46 -7.69 -4.47
CA ALA A 28 2.71 -8.03 -3.26
C ALA A 28 2.80 -9.53 -2.97
N ALA A 29 2.78 -9.88 -1.69
CA ALA A 29 2.84 -11.25 -1.21
C ALA A 29 2.04 -11.41 0.08
N ARG A 30 1.59 -12.64 0.35
CA ARG A 30 1.08 -13.01 1.67
C ARG A 30 2.26 -13.31 2.58
N ALA A 31 2.19 -12.76 3.79
CA ALA A 31 3.10 -13.01 4.91
C ALA A 31 2.28 -13.57 6.09
N ASP A 32 2.97 -14.05 7.12
CA ASP A 32 2.33 -14.66 8.30
C ASP A 32 1.37 -13.71 9.03
N THR A 33 1.61 -12.40 8.93
CA THR A 33 0.84 -11.34 9.59
C THR A 33 -0.17 -10.63 8.68
N GLY A 34 -0.35 -11.08 7.43
CA GLY A 34 -1.26 -10.47 6.46
C GLY A 34 -0.59 -10.24 5.10
N ILE A 35 -0.99 -9.18 4.40
CA ILE A 35 -0.44 -8.86 3.07
C ILE A 35 0.64 -7.79 3.20
N VAL A 36 1.76 -8.04 2.52
CA VAL A 36 2.84 -7.07 2.36
C VAL A 36 3.04 -6.74 0.89
N ALA A 37 3.39 -5.48 0.63
CA ALA A 37 3.67 -4.99 -0.72
C ALA A 37 4.88 -4.06 -0.76
N LEU A 38 5.56 -4.03 -1.90
CA LEU A 38 6.49 -2.97 -2.28
C LEU A 38 5.76 -2.00 -3.20
N ALA A 39 6.03 -0.71 -3.01
CA ALA A 39 5.54 0.36 -3.87
C ALA A 39 6.56 1.49 -3.92
N TYR A 40 6.52 2.24 -5.02
CA TYR A 40 7.09 3.58 -5.03
C TYR A 40 6.02 4.57 -4.60
N VAL A 41 6.38 5.49 -3.70
CA VAL A 41 5.48 6.54 -3.20
C VAL A 41 6.18 7.90 -3.37
N ARG A 42 5.40 8.95 -3.65
CA ARG A 42 5.91 10.32 -3.73
C ARG A 42 6.57 10.71 -2.40
N ARG A 43 7.71 11.40 -2.50
CA ARG A 43 8.52 11.84 -1.35
C ARG A 43 7.79 12.74 -0.34
N GLU A 44 6.72 13.39 -0.77
CA GLU A 44 5.90 14.29 0.06
C GLU A 44 4.96 13.56 1.02
N VAL A 45 4.84 12.23 0.91
CA VAL A 45 4.06 11.41 1.83
C VAL A 45 4.91 11.06 3.04
N ALA A 46 4.43 11.39 4.24
CA ALA A 46 5.09 11.03 5.49
C ALA A 46 5.13 9.50 5.69
N ASP A 47 6.15 9.00 6.37
CA ASP A 47 6.33 7.57 6.62
C ASP A 47 5.18 6.96 7.45
N ASP A 48 4.48 7.77 8.24
CA ASP A 48 3.34 7.39 9.07
C ASP A 48 1.98 7.69 8.41
N ALA A 49 1.95 8.06 7.13
CA ALA A 49 0.73 8.35 6.42
C ALA A 49 -0.22 7.13 6.39
N ASN A 50 -1.51 7.39 6.61
CA ASN A 50 -2.56 6.40 6.36
C ASN A 50 -2.77 6.26 4.86
N LEU A 51 -2.50 5.08 4.33
CA LEU A 51 -2.60 4.78 2.91
C LEU A 51 -3.82 3.89 2.63
N GLU A 52 -4.19 3.84 1.36
CA GLU A 52 -5.17 2.89 0.86
C GLU A 52 -4.61 2.23 -0.40
N VAL A 53 -4.79 0.91 -0.52
CA VAL A 53 -4.43 0.13 -1.71
C VAL A 53 -5.59 -0.77 -2.07
N GLY A 54 -6.12 -0.63 -3.30
CA GLY A 54 -7.26 -1.45 -3.74
C GLY A 54 -8.52 -1.31 -2.87
N GLY A 55 -8.72 -0.16 -2.22
CA GLY A 55 -9.82 0.07 -1.28
C GLY A 55 -9.57 -0.42 0.14
N ALA A 56 -8.42 -1.04 0.42
CA ALA A 56 -8.08 -1.53 1.75
C ALA A 56 -7.10 -0.59 2.47
N PRO A 57 -7.25 -0.41 3.81
CA PRO A 57 -6.29 0.34 4.60
C PRO A 57 -4.87 -0.24 4.50
N ALA A 58 -3.89 0.65 4.45
CA ALA A 58 -2.49 0.29 4.32
C ALA A 58 -1.58 1.24 5.11
N ARG A 59 -0.39 0.75 5.50
CA ARG A 59 0.63 1.55 6.20
C ARG A 59 2.03 1.25 5.69
N ALA A 60 2.88 2.27 5.59
CA ALA A 60 4.28 2.03 5.30
C ALA A 60 4.92 1.19 6.42
N LEU A 61 5.87 0.35 6.03
CA LEU A 61 6.66 -0.42 6.98
C LEU A 61 8.02 0.29 7.03
N ALA A 62 8.33 0.88 8.18
CA ALA A 62 9.62 1.52 8.44
C ALA A 62 10.75 0.47 8.52
#